data_AF-A0A2W0BLP8-F1
#
_entry.id   AF-A0A2W0BLP8-F1
#
_cell.length_a   1.000
_cell.length_b   1.000
_cell.length_c   1.000
_cell.angle_alpha   90.00
_cell.angle_beta   90.00
_cell.angle_gamma   90.00
#
_symmetry.space_group_name_H-M   'P 1'
#
loop_
_entity.id
_entity.type
_entity.pdbx_description
1 polymer ?
#
loop_
_entity_poly.entity_id
_entity_poly.type
_entity_poly.pdbx_seq_one_letter_code
_entity_poly.pdbx_strand_id
1 'polypeptide(L)'
;MKQNHSKLRAGDLVEVRTPAEILKTLDDAGTLDLLPFMPEMIEHCGHRFRVAKRVVKICTSGTKAGSTLRGFRTDDVVLLEGLRCSGAAHDGCQKLCTIFWREAWLRRVDEGNVIPTNVQPAETEQLRARLKTRNGSNLYFCQASELSRATKALSKRERYTLWFTEIRCGNCTPLEMIRRMGIFLFWKIRRMLLGPYARGKSKATPAASLNLQAGEWVQVKAMDSIAETLDQTASNRGLWFSPNMRLLCGQKRRVQRRIDKLIVDGTGEMRNLRNTVFLEGSHCGCAHIAFGGCSRCEFVYWREIWLQRSCRAGPHEDPSERTT
;
A
#
# COMPACT_ATOMS: atom_id res chain seq x y z
N MET A 1 -9.36 21.83 -30.13
CA MET A 1 -8.10 21.77 -29.35
C MET A 1 -7.76 20.30 -29.11
N LYS A 2 -6.70 19.77 -29.74
CA LYS A 2 -6.18 18.44 -29.41
C LYS A 2 -5.64 18.53 -27.99
N GLN A 3 -6.31 17.90 -27.01
CA GLN A 3 -5.71 17.77 -25.67
C GLN A 3 -4.37 17.07 -25.86
N ASN A 4 -3.29 17.80 -25.59
CA ASN A 4 -1.96 17.23 -25.57
C ASN A 4 -1.97 16.24 -24.38
N HIS A 5 -2.17 14.95 -24.66
CA HIS A 5 -2.26 13.89 -23.66
C HIS A 5 -0.87 13.64 -23.04
N SER A 6 -0.38 14.63 -22.31
CA SER A 6 0.75 14.43 -21.42
C SER A 6 0.32 13.44 -20.34
N LYS A 7 1.17 12.45 -20.05
CA LYS A 7 0.92 11.48 -18.98
C LYS A 7 0.83 12.16 -17.62
N LEU A 8 -0.12 11.73 -16.79
CA LEU A 8 -0.26 12.23 -15.41
C LEU A 8 1.04 12.12 -14.61
N ARG A 9 1.31 13.04 -13.70
CA ARG A 9 2.49 13.10 -12.83
C ARG A 9 2.07 13.48 -11.42
N ALA A 10 2.97 13.27 -10.46
CA ALA A 10 2.72 13.69 -9.09
C ALA A 10 2.39 15.19 -9.05
N GLY A 11 1.35 15.56 -8.27
CA GLY A 11 0.86 16.92 -8.12
C GLY A 11 -0.27 17.32 -9.06
N ASP A 12 -0.47 16.61 -10.19
CA ASP A 12 -1.54 16.92 -11.15
C ASP A 12 -2.92 16.82 -10.49
N LEU A 13 -3.77 17.83 -10.70
CA LEU A 13 -5.15 17.81 -10.27
C LEU A 13 -6.01 17.08 -11.29
N VAL A 14 -6.80 16.12 -10.80
CA VAL A 14 -7.67 15.29 -11.63
C VAL A 14 -9.03 15.13 -10.99
N GLU A 15 -10.03 14.93 -11.83
CA GLU A 15 -11.36 14.48 -11.46
C GLU A 15 -11.53 13.02 -11.87
N VAL A 16 -12.13 12.21 -11.01
CA VAL A 16 -12.57 10.87 -11.40
C VAL A 16 -13.78 11.03 -12.33
N ARG A 17 -13.75 10.39 -13.50
CA ARG A 17 -14.82 10.48 -14.50
C ARG A 17 -16.17 10.01 -13.96
N THR A 18 -17.25 10.38 -14.63
CA THR A 18 -18.60 9.97 -14.22
C THR A 18 -18.80 8.46 -14.38
N PRO A 19 -19.79 7.85 -13.70
CA PRO A 19 -20.06 6.44 -13.86
C PRO A 19 -20.30 6.02 -15.32
N ALA A 20 -21.03 6.82 -16.11
CA ALA A 20 -21.27 6.55 -17.52
C ALA A 20 -19.98 6.62 -18.37
N GLU A 21 -19.09 7.57 -18.09
CA GLU A 21 -17.79 7.66 -18.75
C GLU A 21 -16.89 6.47 -18.39
N ILE A 22 -16.84 6.08 -17.11
CA ILE A 22 -16.09 4.91 -16.65
C ILE A 22 -16.62 3.64 -17.31
N LEU A 23 -17.93 3.44 -17.31
CA LEU A 23 -18.58 2.24 -17.87
C LEU A 23 -18.17 2.00 -19.33
N LYS A 24 -18.04 3.08 -20.13
CA LYS A 24 -17.58 3.00 -21.54
C LYS A 24 -16.14 2.50 -21.70
N THR A 25 -15.32 2.57 -20.64
CA THR A 25 -13.93 2.10 -20.66
C THR A 25 -13.78 0.64 -20.24
N LEU A 26 -14.82 0.03 -19.66
CA LEU A 26 -14.72 -1.30 -19.06
C LEU A 26 -15.16 -2.40 -20.01
N ASP A 27 -14.44 -3.52 -19.97
CA ASP A 27 -14.84 -4.77 -20.60
C ASP A 27 -16.02 -5.45 -19.84
N ASP A 28 -16.44 -6.62 -20.31
CA ASP A 28 -17.53 -7.42 -19.71
C ASP A 28 -17.19 -7.97 -18.32
N ALA A 29 -15.92 -7.96 -17.93
CA ALA A 29 -15.48 -8.32 -16.59
C ALA A 29 -15.41 -7.11 -15.64
N GLY A 30 -15.74 -5.90 -16.11
CA GLY A 30 -15.63 -4.68 -15.32
C GLY A 30 -14.18 -4.22 -15.16
N THR A 31 -13.32 -4.54 -16.12
CA THR A 31 -11.89 -4.21 -16.08
C THR A 31 -11.46 -3.35 -17.26
N LEU A 32 -10.31 -2.69 -17.09
CA LEU A 32 -9.53 -2.12 -18.19
C LEU A 32 -8.10 -2.67 -18.07
N ASP A 33 -7.59 -3.24 -19.15
CA ASP A 33 -6.38 -4.07 -19.21
C ASP A 33 -6.17 -4.93 -17.95
N LEU A 34 -7.19 -5.73 -17.59
CA LEU A 34 -7.22 -6.67 -16.45
C LEU A 34 -7.21 -6.02 -15.06
N LEU A 35 -7.20 -4.70 -14.94
CA LEU A 35 -7.33 -4.01 -13.64
C LEU A 35 -8.82 -3.71 -13.40
N PRO A 36 -9.45 -4.29 -12.37
CA PRO A 36 -10.86 -4.05 -12.11
C PRO A 36 -11.10 -2.63 -11.60
N PHE A 37 -12.22 -2.04 -12.06
CA PHE A 37 -12.87 -0.95 -11.36
C PHE A 37 -13.77 -1.56 -10.28
N MET A 38 -13.56 -1.22 -9.01
CA MET A 38 -14.25 -1.86 -7.88
C MET A 38 -15.47 -1.05 -7.44
N PRO A 39 -16.52 -1.67 -6.86
CA PRO A 39 -17.67 -0.93 -6.34
C PRO A 39 -17.31 0.18 -5.34
N GLU A 40 -16.27 -0.02 -4.53
CA GLU A 40 -15.75 1.01 -3.61
C GLU A 40 -15.23 2.26 -4.34
N MET A 41 -14.92 2.19 -5.62
CA MET A 41 -14.40 3.33 -6.38
C MET A 41 -15.51 4.25 -6.89
N ILE A 42 -16.77 3.79 -6.91
CA ILE A 42 -17.93 4.54 -7.41
C ILE A 42 -18.16 5.83 -6.61
N GLU A 43 -17.97 5.79 -5.29
CA GLU A 43 -18.19 6.95 -4.42
C GLU A 43 -17.28 8.13 -4.76
N HIS A 44 -16.17 7.88 -5.46
CA HIS A 44 -15.21 8.89 -5.86
C HIS A 44 -15.51 9.50 -7.24
N CYS A 45 -16.44 8.95 -8.02
CA CYS A 45 -16.81 9.51 -9.33
C CYS A 45 -17.27 10.97 -9.18
N GLY A 46 -16.82 11.84 -10.10
CA GLY A 46 -17.09 13.29 -10.06
C GLY A 46 -16.29 14.08 -9.04
N HIS A 47 -15.54 13.42 -8.14
CA HIS A 47 -14.70 14.08 -7.14
C HIS A 47 -13.28 14.31 -7.64
N ARG A 48 -12.61 15.29 -7.02
CA ARG A 48 -11.28 15.74 -7.41
C ARG A 48 -10.23 15.35 -6.40
N PHE A 49 -9.07 14.98 -6.92
CA PHE A 49 -7.92 14.55 -6.14
C PHE A 49 -6.64 15.02 -6.82
N ARG A 50 -5.59 15.16 -6.02
CA ARG A 50 -4.24 15.26 -6.57
C ARG A 50 -3.67 13.87 -6.80
N VAL A 51 -2.94 13.74 -7.89
CA VAL A 51 -2.13 12.55 -8.15
C VAL A 51 -0.99 12.52 -7.14
N ALA A 52 -0.99 11.55 -6.25
CA ALA A 52 0.09 11.35 -5.28
C ALA A 52 1.35 10.88 -6.00
N LYS A 53 1.22 9.84 -6.83
CA LYS A 53 2.33 9.21 -7.55
C LYS A 53 1.87 8.54 -8.84
N ARG A 54 2.74 8.50 -9.83
CA ARG A 54 2.65 7.56 -10.95
C ARG A 54 3.17 6.19 -10.55
N VAL A 55 2.50 5.12 -10.93
CA VAL A 55 2.93 3.77 -10.56
C VAL A 55 3.98 3.25 -11.54
N VAL A 56 5.24 3.45 -11.21
CA VAL A 56 6.38 2.94 -12.00
C VAL A 56 6.68 1.47 -11.67
N LYS A 57 6.68 1.13 -10.39
CA LYS A 57 6.88 -0.23 -9.89
C LYS A 57 6.17 -0.45 -8.57
N ILE A 58 5.74 -1.68 -8.36
CA ILE A 58 5.04 -2.13 -7.16
C ILE A 58 5.68 -3.38 -6.58
N CYS A 59 5.53 -3.56 -5.28
CA CYS A 59 5.78 -4.85 -4.63
C CYS A 59 4.47 -5.62 -4.53
N THR A 60 4.52 -6.92 -4.79
CA THR A 60 3.47 -7.86 -4.38
C THR A 60 3.84 -8.50 -3.06
N SER A 61 3.00 -8.35 -2.04
CA SER A 61 3.22 -8.95 -0.72
C SER A 61 2.62 -10.35 -0.71
N GLY A 62 3.40 -11.38 -0.32
CA GLY A 62 2.87 -12.74 -0.22
C GLY A 62 3.89 -13.88 -0.32
N THR A 63 5.12 -13.63 -0.77
CA THR A 63 6.14 -14.69 -0.92
C THR A 63 7.33 -14.46 0.02
N LYS A 64 7.68 -15.51 0.78
CA LYS A 64 8.75 -15.54 1.81
C LYS A 64 10.17 -15.27 1.28
N ALA A 65 10.35 -15.02 -0.02
CA ALA A 65 11.64 -14.87 -0.69
C ALA A 65 11.92 -13.44 -1.20
N GLY A 66 11.25 -12.44 -0.63
CA GLY A 66 11.44 -11.02 -0.98
C GLY A 66 10.34 -10.50 -1.92
N SER A 67 10.14 -9.19 -1.90
CA SER A 67 9.16 -8.55 -2.78
C SER A 67 9.57 -8.76 -4.24
N THR A 68 8.79 -9.53 -5.00
CA THR A 68 8.90 -9.51 -6.45
C THR A 68 8.43 -8.13 -6.91
N LEU A 69 9.35 -7.34 -7.46
CA LEU A 69 8.97 -6.09 -8.09
C LEU A 69 8.25 -6.38 -9.41
N ARG A 70 7.10 -5.74 -9.59
CA ARG A 70 6.27 -5.84 -10.77
C ARG A 70 5.97 -4.45 -11.33
N GLY A 71 5.62 -4.41 -12.60
CA GLY A 71 5.11 -3.23 -13.28
C GLY A 71 3.79 -3.54 -13.97
N PHE A 72 2.92 -2.54 -14.09
CA PHE A 72 1.76 -2.65 -14.97
C PHE A 72 2.23 -2.82 -16.42
N ARG A 73 1.39 -3.44 -17.26
CA ARG A 73 1.73 -3.66 -18.68
C ARG A 73 1.77 -2.36 -19.47
N THR A 74 1.00 -1.39 -19.02
CA THR A 74 0.86 -0.04 -19.55
C THR A 74 1.38 0.97 -18.52
N ASP A 75 1.87 2.11 -19.01
CA ASP A 75 2.36 3.22 -18.18
C ASP A 75 1.27 4.31 -18.08
N ASP A 76 0.12 3.93 -17.54
CA ASP A 76 -1.10 4.72 -17.43
C ASP A 76 -1.71 4.66 -16.01
N VAL A 77 -0.99 4.10 -15.03
CA VAL A 77 -1.52 3.90 -13.68
C VAL A 77 -0.95 4.92 -12.71
N VAL A 78 -1.82 5.54 -11.92
CA VAL A 78 -1.48 6.50 -10.86
C VAL A 78 -2.15 6.12 -9.53
N LEU A 79 -1.69 6.76 -8.46
CA LEU A 79 -2.29 6.73 -7.13
C LEU A 79 -2.79 8.14 -6.81
N LEU A 80 -3.96 8.23 -6.20
CA LEU A 80 -4.54 9.50 -5.76
C LEU A 80 -4.32 9.71 -4.25
N GLU A 81 -4.15 10.96 -3.84
CA GLU A 81 -3.92 11.31 -2.44
C GLU A 81 -5.11 10.92 -1.55
N GLY A 82 -4.82 10.36 -0.37
CA GLY A 82 -5.83 10.02 0.64
C GLY A 82 -6.71 8.80 0.33
N LEU A 83 -6.72 8.28 -0.90
CA LEU A 83 -7.64 7.22 -1.29
C LEU A 83 -7.13 5.81 -0.97
N ARG A 84 -7.97 5.05 -0.26
CA ARG A 84 -7.75 3.67 0.16
C ARG A 84 -9.06 2.89 -0.02
N CYS A 85 -8.96 1.63 -0.45
CA CYS A 85 -10.15 0.78 -0.58
C CYS A 85 -10.77 0.52 0.81
N SER A 86 -12.07 0.76 0.93
CA SER A 86 -12.83 0.52 2.17
C SER A 86 -13.09 -0.98 2.42
N GLY A 87 -13.12 -1.79 1.35
CA GLY A 87 -13.45 -3.22 1.39
C GLY A 87 -14.93 -3.50 1.69
N ALA A 88 -15.79 -2.47 1.67
CA ALA A 88 -17.19 -2.58 2.04
C ALA A 88 -17.98 -3.52 1.11
N ALA A 89 -17.63 -3.60 -0.18
CA ALA A 89 -18.25 -4.50 -1.14
C ALA A 89 -17.59 -5.89 -1.19
N HIS A 90 -16.56 -6.11 -0.36
CA HIS A 90 -15.76 -7.34 -0.33
C HIS A 90 -15.78 -7.98 1.07
N ASP A 91 -16.99 -8.17 1.59
CA ASP A 91 -17.28 -8.74 2.91
C ASP A 91 -16.49 -8.09 4.05
N GLY A 92 -16.28 -6.76 3.95
CA GLY A 92 -15.55 -5.99 4.93
C GLY A 92 -14.07 -6.35 5.00
N CYS A 93 -13.41 -6.60 3.87
CA CYS A 93 -11.95 -6.77 3.81
C CYS A 93 -11.23 -5.56 4.43
N GLN A 94 -10.37 -5.77 5.43
CA GLN A 94 -9.78 -4.69 6.23
C GLN A 94 -8.37 -4.29 5.76
N LYS A 95 -7.99 -4.64 4.52
CA LYS A 95 -6.62 -4.47 4.03
C LYS A 95 -6.21 -3.01 3.81
N LEU A 96 -7.18 -2.12 3.51
CA LEU A 96 -6.93 -0.71 3.20
C LEU A 96 -5.90 -0.51 2.09
N CYS A 97 -6.03 -1.28 1.01
CA CYS A 97 -5.15 -1.18 -0.16
C CYS A 97 -5.15 0.26 -0.70
N THR A 98 -3.99 0.74 -1.15
CA THR A 98 -3.98 1.90 -2.05
C THR A 98 -4.72 1.52 -3.35
N ILE A 99 -5.56 2.43 -3.86
CA ILE A 99 -6.31 2.19 -5.10
C ILE A 99 -5.44 2.57 -6.30
N PHE A 100 -5.37 1.67 -7.28
CA PHE A 100 -4.74 1.94 -8.58
C PHE A 100 -5.75 2.56 -9.53
N TRP A 101 -5.41 3.71 -10.10
CA TRP A 101 -6.27 4.44 -11.03
C TRP A 101 -5.64 4.48 -12.41
N ARG A 102 -6.36 4.04 -13.44
CA ARG A 102 -5.93 4.27 -14.82
C ARG A 102 -6.24 5.68 -15.24
N GLU A 103 -5.37 6.26 -16.06
CA GLU A 103 -5.57 7.59 -16.65
C GLU A 103 -6.88 7.69 -17.43
N ALA A 104 -7.33 6.60 -18.07
CA ALA A 104 -8.62 6.56 -18.77
C ALA A 104 -9.83 6.81 -17.84
N TRP A 105 -9.69 6.55 -16.53
CA TRP A 105 -10.72 6.80 -15.53
C TRP A 105 -10.69 8.21 -14.95
N LEU A 106 -9.73 9.02 -15.38
CA LEU A 106 -9.46 10.33 -14.83
C LEU A 106 -9.57 11.39 -15.92
N ARG A 107 -9.85 12.62 -15.50
CA ARG A 107 -9.84 13.82 -16.34
C ARG A 107 -8.95 14.85 -15.66
N ARG A 108 -7.95 15.39 -16.37
CA ARG A 108 -7.22 16.56 -15.86
C ARG A 108 -8.19 17.73 -15.73
N VAL A 109 -8.07 18.47 -14.64
CA VAL A 109 -8.87 19.67 -14.39
C VAL A 109 -7.96 20.78 -13.88
N ASP A 110 -8.25 22.01 -14.27
CA ASP A 110 -7.58 23.20 -13.75
C ASP A 110 -8.21 23.62 -12.42
N GLU A 111 -7.42 24.22 -11.53
CA GLU A 111 -7.88 24.62 -10.19
C GLU A 111 -9.06 25.61 -10.23
N GLY A 112 -9.13 26.46 -11.25
CA GLY A 112 -10.17 27.48 -11.40
C GLY A 112 -11.51 26.97 -11.97
N ASN A 113 -11.58 25.75 -12.49
CA ASN A 113 -12.82 25.24 -13.07
C ASN A 113 -13.67 24.58 -11.98
N VAL A 114 -14.60 25.27 -11.33
CA VAL A 114 -15.33 24.74 -10.15
C VAL A 114 -16.66 24.06 -10.50
N ILE A 115 -16.95 23.81 -11.78
CA ILE A 115 -18.25 23.24 -12.16
C ILE A 115 -18.40 21.85 -11.52
N PRO A 116 -19.39 21.64 -10.63
CA PRO A 116 -19.62 20.33 -10.03
C PRO A 116 -20.10 19.37 -11.10
N THR A 117 -19.42 18.24 -11.22
CA THR A 117 -19.85 17.19 -12.13
C THR A 117 -21.06 16.49 -11.54
N ASN A 118 -22.19 16.59 -12.25
CA ASN A 118 -23.43 15.95 -11.83
C ASN A 118 -23.37 14.44 -12.09
N VAL A 119 -23.33 13.64 -11.03
CA VAL A 119 -23.33 12.18 -11.10
C VAL A 119 -24.77 11.69 -10.96
N GLN A 120 -25.29 11.09 -12.03
CA GLN A 120 -26.67 10.59 -12.04
C GLN A 120 -26.78 9.25 -11.29
N PRO A 121 -27.81 9.05 -10.44
CA PRO A 121 -28.05 7.78 -9.75
C PRO A 121 -28.24 6.60 -10.71
N ALA A 122 -28.92 6.82 -11.84
CA ALA A 122 -29.15 5.79 -12.85
C ALA A 122 -27.84 5.28 -13.49
N GLU A 123 -26.91 6.19 -13.81
CA GLU A 123 -25.58 5.85 -14.34
C GLU A 123 -24.75 5.08 -13.31
N THR A 124 -24.89 5.46 -12.03
CA THR A 124 -24.23 4.77 -10.92
C THR A 124 -24.68 3.32 -10.81
N GLU A 125 -25.98 3.07 -10.94
CA GLU A 125 -26.54 1.71 -10.88
C GLU A 125 -26.13 0.87 -12.09
N GLN A 126 -26.13 1.46 -13.28
CA GLN A 126 -25.64 0.80 -14.50
C GLN A 126 -24.16 0.40 -14.37
N LEU A 127 -23.31 1.30 -13.86
CA LEU A 127 -21.92 0.96 -13.60
C LEU A 127 -21.82 -0.16 -12.57
N ARG A 128 -22.52 -0.05 -11.44
CA ARG A 128 -22.52 -1.06 -10.37
C ARG A 128 -22.87 -2.46 -10.89
N ALA A 129 -23.87 -2.57 -11.77
CA ALA A 129 -24.28 -3.83 -12.39
C ALA A 129 -23.17 -4.48 -13.25
N ARG A 130 -22.21 -3.72 -13.77
CA ARG A 130 -21.06 -4.24 -14.52
C ARG A 130 -19.95 -4.78 -13.61
N LEU A 131 -19.87 -4.31 -12.35
CA LEU A 131 -18.73 -4.60 -11.48
C LEU A 131 -18.90 -5.92 -10.74
N LYS A 132 -17.81 -6.69 -10.69
CA LYS A 132 -17.75 -7.97 -9.98
C LYS A 132 -17.03 -7.79 -8.64
N THR A 133 -17.48 -8.51 -7.63
CA THR A 133 -16.81 -8.63 -6.32
C THR A 133 -16.23 -10.02 -6.08
N ARG A 134 -16.61 -11.00 -6.92
CA ARG A 134 -16.20 -12.40 -6.85
C ARG A 134 -15.93 -12.99 -8.23
N ASN A 135 -15.05 -13.97 -8.27
CA ASN A 135 -14.77 -14.81 -9.43
C ASN A 135 -15.03 -16.27 -9.03
N GLY A 136 -16.24 -16.76 -9.32
CA GLY A 136 -16.74 -18.03 -8.78
C GLY A 136 -17.24 -17.92 -7.33
N SER A 137 -17.42 -19.05 -6.66
CA SER A 137 -18.04 -19.11 -5.33
C SER A 137 -17.15 -18.54 -4.21
N ASN A 138 -15.85 -18.84 -4.23
CA ASN A 138 -14.99 -18.63 -3.06
C ASN A 138 -13.88 -17.57 -3.22
N LEU A 139 -13.62 -17.09 -4.43
CA LEU A 139 -12.54 -16.13 -4.68
C LEU A 139 -13.10 -14.72 -4.87
N TYR A 140 -12.57 -13.77 -4.12
CA TYR A 140 -12.88 -12.37 -4.29
C TYR A 140 -12.18 -11.81 -5.52
N PHE A 141 -12.85 -10.89 -6.19
CA PHE A 141 -12.38 -10.23 -7.39
C PHE A 141 -12.21 -8.74 -7.12
N CYS A 142 -10.98 -8.31 -6.92
CA CYS A 142 -10.61 -6.93 -6.60
C CYS A 142 -9.21 -6.60 -7.16
N GLN A 143 -8.78 -5.34 -7.07
CA GLN A 143 -7.45 -4.95 -7.58
C GLN A 143 -6.31 -5.71 -6.91
N ALA A 144 -6.45 -6.09 -5.63
CA ALA A 144 -5.46 -6.87 -4.92
C ALA A 144 -5.41 -8.34 -5.40
N SER A 145 -6.57 -8.98 -5.62
CA SER A 145 -6.63 -10.35 -6.14
C SER A 145 -6.07 -10.42 -7.56
N GLU A 146 -6.42 -9.44 -8.40
CA GLU A 146 -6.01 -9.41 -9.81
C GLU A 146 -4.62 -8.82 -10.02
N LEU A 147 -3.94 -8.35 -8.98
CA LEU A 147 -2.68 -7.61 -9.11
C LEU A 147 -1.61 -8.40 -9.86
N SER A 148 -1.49 -9.71 -9.60
CA SER A 148 -0.56 -10.59 -10.30
C SER A 148 -0.92 -10.75 -11.78
N ARG A 149 -2.21 -10.77 -12.12
CA ARG A 149 -2.72 -10.85 -13.49
C ARG A 149 -2.61 -9.51 -14.21
N ALA A 150 -2.82 -8.37 -13.56
CA ALA A 150 -2.73 -7.03 -14.13
C ALA A 150 -1.29 -6.52 -14.31
N THR A 151 -0.30 -7.19 -13.71
CA THR A 151 1.12 -6.79 -13.77
C THR A 151 2.05 -7.89 -14.26
N LYS A 152 3.25 -7.53 -14.71
CA LYS A 152 4.33 -8.45 -15.08
C LYS A 152 5.51 -8.32 -14.12
N ALA A 153 6.25 -9.42 -13.92
CA ALA A 153 7.51 -9.36 -13.18
C ALA A 153 8.51 -8.47 -13.93
N LEU A 154 9.22 -7.62 -13.20
CA LEU A 154 10.27 -6.80 -13.79
C LEU A 154 11.52 -7.63 -14.08
N SER A 155 12.08 -7.45 -15.28
CA SER A 155 13.40 -7.96 -15.66
C SER A 155 14.49 -7.39 -14.76
N LYS A 156 15.66 -8.04 -14.71
CA LYS A 156 16.80 -7.54 -13.93
C LYS A 156 17.20 -6.12 -14.34
N ARG A 157 17.18 -5.81 -15.65
CA ARG A 157 17.46 -4.48 -16.18
C ARG A 157 16.47 -3.45 -15.65
N GLU A 158 15.16 -3.68 -15.83
CA GLU A 158 14.11 -2.76 -15.38
C GLU A 158 14.19 -2.43 -13.89
N ARG A 159 14.54 -3.42 -13.05
CA ARG A 159 14.70 -3.22 -11.60
C ARG A 159 15.74 -2.15 -11.25
N TYR A 160 16.75 -1.96 -12.10
CA TYR A 160 17.85 -1.01 -11.87
C TYR A 160 17.82 0.21 -12.80
N THR A 161 16.93 0.29 -13.79
CA THR A 161 16.83 1.46 -14.69
C THR A 161 15.64 2.35 -14.40
N LEU A 162 14.55 1.81 -13.83
CA LEU A 162 13.30 2.57 -13.62
C LEU A 162 13.37 3.69 -12.58
N TRP A 163 14.47 3.82 -11.84
CA TRP A 163 14.66 4.93 -10.89
C TRP A 163 14.63 6.29 -11.60
N PHE A 164 15.08 6.37 -12.86
CA PHE A 164 15.04 7.60 -13.64
C PHE A 164 13.59 8.02 -13.93
N THR A 165 12.73 7.04 -14.22
CA THR A 165 11.30 7.29 -14.43
C THR A 165 10.62 7.81 -13.17
N GLU A 166 10.95 7.27 -11.99
CA GLU A 166 10.44 7.74 -10.70
C GLU A 166 10.74 9.23 -10.46
N ILE A 167 11.95 9.69 -10.83
CA ILE A 167 12.32 11.11 -10.74
C ILE A 167 11.55 11.93 -11.79
N ARG A 168 11.56 11.46 -13.05
CA ARG A 168 10.93 12.17 -14.18
C ARG A 168 9.43 12.42 -14.00
N CYS A 169 8.72 11.50 -13.35
CA CYS A 169 7.29 11.65 -13.06
C CYS A 169 6.99 12.38 -11.74
N GLY A 170 8.02 12.86 -11.02
CA GLY A 170 7.86 13.63 -9.79
C GLY A 170 7.57 12.79 -8.55
N ASN A 171 7.71 11.46 -8.59
CA ASN A 171 7.41 10.61 -7.43
C ASN A 171 8.42 10.78 -6.27
N CYS A 172 9.60 11.29 -6.58
CA CYS A 172 10.65 11.63 -5.63
C CYS A 172 11.68 12.56 -6.23
N THR A 173 12.40 13.27 -5.37
CA THR A 173 13.56 14.07 -5.79
C THR A 173 14.78 13.18 -6.08
N PRO A 174 15.79 13.68 -6.83
CA PRO A 174 17.05 12.96 -7.01
C PRO A 174 17.73 12.58 -5.68
N LEU A 175 17.75 13.51 -4.71
CA LEU A 175 18.34 13.28 -3.39
C LEU A 175 17.61 12.15 -2.63
N GLU A 176 16.28 12.13 -2.68
CA GLU A 176 15.50 11.04 -2.09
C GLU A 176 15.80 9.69 -2.74
N MET A 177 15.96 9.66 -4.07
CA MET A 177 16.32 8.45 -4.80
C MET A 177 17.71 7.95 -4.40
N ILE A 178 18.71 8.83 -4.34
CA ILE A 178 20.07 8.49 -3.88
C ILE A 178 20.01 7.89 -2.47
N ARG A 179 19.27 8.51 -1.54
CA ARG A 179 19.07 7.98 -0.20
C ARG A 179 18.43 6.58 -0.22
N ARG A 180 17.37 6.37 -1.01
CA ARG A 180 16.71 5.05 -1.14
C ARG A 180 17.66 3.98 -1.68
N MET A 181 18.50 4.33 -2.66
CA MET A 181 19.52 3.44 -3.21
C MET A 181 20.60 3.11 -2.18
N GLY A 182 21.07 4.09 -1.41
CA GLY A 182 22.01 3.88 -0.31
C GLY A 182 21.46 2.96 0.79
N ILE A 183 20.21 3.17 1.21
CA ILE A 183 19.52 2.29 2.15
C ILE A 183 19.47 0.85 1.61
N PHE A 184 19.07 0.67 0.35
CA PHE A 184 19.03 -0.66 -0.27
C PHE A 184 20.41 -1.32 -0.27
N LEU A 185 21.45 -0.58 -0.68
CA LEU A 185 22.80 -1.10 -0.79
C LEU A 185 23.32 -1.55 0.59
N PHE A 186 23.14 -0.71 1.61
CA PHE A 186 23.47 -1.06 2.99
C PHE A 186 22.78 -2.35 3.44
N TRP A 187 21.46 -2.46 3.26
CA TRP A 187 20.70 -3.64 3.69
C TRP A 187 21.03 -4.89 2.89
N LYS A 188 21.35 -4.74 1.60
CA LYS A 188 21.82 -5.83 0.75
C LYS A 188 23.18 -6.35 1.23
N ILE A 189 24.15 -5.48 1.47
CA ILE A 189 25.48 -5.85 1.98
C ILE A 189 25.36 -6.48 3.36
N ARG A 190 24.61 -5.85 4.27
CA ARG A 190 24.38 -6.38 5.62
C ARG A 190 23.74 -7.77 5.58
N ARG A 191 22.77 -8.02 4.70
CA ARG A 191 22.15 -9.35 4.55
C ARG A 191 23.14 -10.39 4.02
N MET A 192 24.03 -9.99 3.11
CA MET A 192 25.07 -10.87 2.57
C MET A 192 26.09 -11.27 3.63
N LEU A 193 26.54 -10.31 4.47
CA LEU A 193 27.57 -10.55 5.49
C LEU A 193 27.02 -11.19 6.78
N LEU A 194 25.86 -10.73 7.25
CA LEU A 194 25.32 -11.09 8.57
C LEU A 194 24.01 -11.90 8.48
N GLY A 195 23.56 -12.23 7.28
CA GLY A 195 22.27 -12.88 7.04
C GLY A 195 21.04 -11.98 7.27
N PRO A 196 19.82 -12.53 7.11
CA PRO A 196 18.55 -11.90 7.45
C PRO A 196 18.60 -11.15 8.78
N TYR A 197 18.04 -9.94 8.76
CA TYR A 197 17.84 -9.14 9.96
C TYR A 197 16.75 -9.74 10.84
N ALA A 198 16.82 -9.51 12.16
CA ALA A 198 15.82 -9.96 13.12
C ALA A 198 15.55 -11.48 13.10
N ARG A 199 16.59 -12.28 12.80
CA ARG A 199 16.51 -13.74 12.95
C ARG A 199 16.27 -14.08 14.42
N GLY A 200 15.13 -14.67 14.71
CA GLY A 200 14.86 -15.22 16.03
C GLY A 200 15.18 -16.71 16.09
N LYS A 201 15.15 -17.25 17.31
CA LYS A 201 15.49 -18.66 17.60
C LYS A 201 14.25 -19.54 17.82
N SER A 202 13.05 -18.97 17.75
CA SER A 202 11.82 -19.68 18.09
C SER A 202 11.45 -20.69 16.99
N LYS A 203 11.40 -21.99 17.35
CA LYS A 203 10.83 -23.03 16.46
C LYS A 203 9.31 -22.90 16.34
N ALA A 204 8.65 -22.61 17.46
CA ALA A 204 7.24 -22.25 17.53
C ALA A 204 7.13 -20.82 18.06
N THR A 205 6.54 -19.93 17.25
CA THR A 205 6.49 -18.51 17.59
C THR A 205 5.32 -18.20 18.54
N PRO A 206 5.58 -17.53 19.68
CA PRO A 206 4.56 -17.29 20.70
C PRO A 206 3.49 -16.32 20.19
N ALA A 207 2.33 -16.35 20.85
CA ALA A 207 1.26 -15.41 20.64
C ALA A 207 0.93 -14.72 21.96
N ALA A 208 0.66 -13.42 21.89
CA ALA A 208 0.02 -12.68 22.96
C ALA A 208 -1.12 -11.87 22.36
N SER A 209 -2.16 -11.65 23.16
CA SER A 209 -3.28 -10.78 22.83
C SER A 209 -3.37 -9.71 23.91
N LEU A 210 -3.36 -8.47 23.48
CA LEU A 210 -3.70 -7.30 24.27
C LEU A 210 -5.16 -6.90 24.04
N ASN A 211 -5.80 -7.38 22.96
CA ASN A 211 -7.14 -6.96 22.54
C ASN A 211 -7.22 -5.46 22.24
N LEU A 212 -6.22 -4.94 21.52
CA LEU A 212 -6.12 -3.51 21.20
C LEU A 212 -7.28 -3.04 20.33
N GLN A 213 -7.81 -1.87 20.67
CA GLN A 213 -8.82 -1.16 19.89
C GLN A 213 -8.21 0.03 19.14
N ALA A 214 -8.93 0.50 18.11
CA ALA A 214 -8.57 1.73 17.42
C ALA A 214 -8.54 2.91 18.40
N GLY A 215 -7.53 3.77 18.27
CA GLY A 215 -7.32 4.93 19.13
C GLY A 215 -6.47 4.66 20.38
N GLU A 216 -6.24 3.40 20.78
CA GLU A 216 -5.38 3.08 21.92
C GLU A 216 -3.91 3.47 21.66
N TRP A 217 -3.22 3.94 22.70
CA TRP A 217 -1.79 4.23 22.65
C TRP A 217 -0.98 2.99 23.02
N VAL A 218 0.02 2.70 22.19
CA VAL A 218 0.97 1.62 22.42
C VAL A 218 2.39 2.11 22.24
N GLN A 219 3.32 1.45 22.91
CA GLN A 219 4.73 1.54 22.59
C GLN A 219 5.13 0.26 21.85
N VAL A 220 5.86 0.43 20.75
CA VAL A 220 6.49 -0.71 20.08
C VAL A 220 7.64 -1.18 20.95
N LYS A 221 7.69 -2.48 21.24
CA LYS A 221 8.76 -3.06 22.07
C LYS A 221 10.15 -2.83 21.45
N ALA A 222 11.17 -2.91 22.28
CA ALA A 222 12.55 -2.89 21.83
C ALA A 222 12.84 -4.04 20.87
N MET A 223 13.86 -3.86 20.01
CA MET A 223 14.18 -4.84 18.96
C MET A 223 14.54 -6.21 19.55
N ASP A 224 15.28 -6.27 20.65
CA ASP A 224 15.72 -7.53 21.25
C ASP A 224 14.53 -8.36 21.74
N SER A 225 13.58 -7.71 22.45
CA SER A 225 12.33 -8.36 22.88
C SER A 225 11.45 -8.82 21.72
N ILE A 226 11.44 -8.07 20.59
CA ILE A 226 10.72 -8.52 19.39
C ILE A 226 11.43 -9.73 18.79
N ALA A 227 12.76 -9.72 18.69
CA ALA A 227 13.55 -10.79 18.08
C ALA A 227 13.36 -12.15 18.78
N GLU A 228 13.12 -12.15 20.10
CA GLU A 228 12.78 -13.35 20.87
C GLU A 228 11.45 -14.01 20.45
N THR A 229 10.57 -13.27 19.77
CA THR A 229 9.27 -13.76 19.30
C THR A 229 9.28 -14.24 17.85
N LEU A 230 10.42 -14.13 17.16
CA LEU A 230 10.56 -14.40 15.73
C LEU A 230 11.18 -15.78 15.47
N ASP A 231 10.85 -16.35 14.32
CA ASP A 231 11.52 -17.53 13.78
C ASP A 231 12.80 -17.17 12.98
N GLN A 232 13.45 -18.18 12.42
CA GLN A 232 14.66 -18.02 11.61
C GLN A 232 14.44 -17.21 10.31
N THR A 233 13.19 -17.01 9.91
CA THR A 233 12.81 -16.19 8.75
C THR A 233 12.44 -14.76 9.14
N ALA A 234 12.65 -14.39 10.41
CA ALA A 234 12.20 -13.13 11.00
C ALA A 234 10.68 -12.95 10.96
N SER A 235 9.92 -14.03 11.18
CA SER A 235 8.46 -13.99 11.19
C SER A 235 7.88 -14.41 12.54
N ASN A 236 6.71 -13.85 12.91
CA ASN A 236 5.87 -14.36 14.00
C ASN A 236 4.54 -14.84 13.42
N ARG A 237 4.26 -16.14 13.56
CA ARG A 237 3.06 -16.80 13.02
C ARG A 237 2.82 -16.43 11.55
N GLY A 238 3.89 -16.49 10.75
CA GLY A 238 3.88 -16.17 9.33
C GLY A 238 3.80 -14.68 8.95
N LEU A 239 3.72 -13.75 9.92
CA LEU A 239 3.85 -12.32 9.64
C LEU A 239 5.31 -11.91 9.76
N TRP A 240 5.86 -11.43 8.65
CA TRP A 240 7.27 -11.06 8.53
C TRP A 240 7.57 -9.70 9.17
N PHE A 241 8.62 -9.65 9.98
CA PHE A 241 9.18 -8.42 10.54
C PHE A 241 10.25 -7.86 9.61
N SER A 242 9.89 -6.88 8.78
CA SER A 242 10.82 -6.30 7.82
C SER A 242 11.84 -5.36 8.49
N PRO A 243 13.05 -5.19 7.93
CA PRO A 243 14.05 -4.28 8.49
C PRO A 243 13.53 -2.86 8.72
N ASN A 244 12.64 -2.34 7.86
CA ASN A 244 12.05 -1.01 8.02
C ASN A 244 11.26 -0.86 9.32
N MET A 245 10.62 -1.93 9.79
CA MET A 245 9.79 -1.91 11.01
C MET A 245 10.60 -1.53 12.24
N ARG A 246 11.90 -1.85 12.26
CA ARG A 246 12.81 -1.49 13.36
C ARG A 246 12.82 0.00 13.68
N LEU A 247 12.50 0.86 12.70
CA LEU A 247 12.51 2.31 12.86
C LEU A 247 11.41 2.79 13.82
N LEU A 248 10.40 1.97 14.09
CA LEU A 248 9.36 2.26 15.06
C LEU A 248 9.61 1.61 16.43
N CYS A 249 10.62 0.74 16.57
CA CYS A 249 10.92 0.12 17.86
C CYS A 249 11.22 1.18 18.94
N GLY A 250 10.64 1.00 20.13
CA GLY A 250 10.73 1.94 21.24
C GLY A 250 9.81 3.16 21.14
N GLN A 251 9.21 3.44 19.97
CA GLN A 251 8.37 4.62 19.77
C GLN A 251 6.93 4.37 20.25
N LYS A 252 6.30 5.44 20.76
CA LYS A 252 4.85 5.46 21.02
C LYS A 252 4.08 5.75 19.74
N ARG A 253 3.05 4.96 19.47
CA ARG A 253 2.15 5.11 18.31
C ARG A 253 0.72 4.85 18.74
N ARG A 254 -0.22 5.50 18.06
CA ARG A 254 -1.64 5.19 18.19
C ARG A 254 -2.00 4.02 17.29
N VAL A 255 -2.86 3.15 17.78
CA VAL A 255 -3.46 2.08 16.98
C VAL A 255 -4.45 2.72 16.02
N GLN A 256 -4.17 2.62 14.73
CA GLN A 256 -5.07 3.17 13.71
C GLN A 256 -6.33 2.31 13.60
N ARG A 257 -6.16 0.99 13.50
CA ARG A 257 -7.27 0.02 13.38
C ARG A 257 -6.78 -1.39 13.66
N ARG A 258 -7.67 -2.25 14.14
CA ARG A 258 -7.48 -3.70 14.24
C ARG A 258 -7.78 -4.40 12.91
N ILE A 259 -6.99 -5.42 12.56
CA ILE A 259 -7.19 -6.21 11.35
C ILE A 259 -7.37 -7.69 11.69
N ASP A 260 -8.54 -8.21 11.33
CA ASP A 260 -8.97 -9.59 11.58
C ASP A 260 -9.12 -10.37 10.28
N LYS A 261 -9.33 -9.70 9.13
CA LYS A 261 -9.43 -10.36 7.82
C LYS A 261 -8.93 -9.49 6.66
N LEU A 262 -8.35 -10.13 5.66
CA LEU A 262 -7.94 -9.48 4.41
C LEU A 262 -8.01 -10.44 3.22
N ILE A 263 -8.13 -9.86 2.02
CA ILE A 263 -7.96 -10.60 0.76
C ILE A 263 -6.47 -10.63 0.39
N VAL A 264 -5.97 -11.84 0.14
CA VAL A 264 -4.57 -12.08 -0.22
C VAL A 264 -4.29 -11.59 -1.65
N ASP A 265 -3.16 -10.91 -1.84
CA ASP A 265 -2.75 -10.43 -3.16
C ASP A 265 -2.59 -11.62 -4.12
N GLY A 266 -3.12 -11.51 -5.33
CA GLY A 266 -2.89 -12.49 -6.39
C GLY A 266 -3.75 -13.76 -6.34
N THR A 267 -4.38 -14.08 -5.20
CA THR A 267 -5.21 -15.29 -5.06
C THR A 267 -6.70 -14.99 -4.93
N GLY A 268 -7.07 -13.86 -4.32
CA GLY A 268 -8.47 -13.55 -4.03
C GLY A 268 -9.03 -14.30 -2.81
N GLU A 269 -8.21 -15.08 -2.11
CA GLU A 269 -8.64 -15.77 -0.89
C GLU A 269 -8.74 -14.82 0.30
N MET A 270 -9.82 -14.93 1.08
CA MET A 270 -9.94 -14.25 2.36
C MET A 270 -9.14 -15.00 3.42
N ARG A 271 -8.25 -14.29 4.12
CA ARG A 271 -7.42 -14.82 5.19
C ARG A 271 -7.72 -14.12 6.50
N ASN A 272 -7.97 -14.91 7.53
CA ASN A 272 -8.13 -14.43 8.89
C ASN A 272 -6.77 -14.18 9.54
N LEU A 273 -6.66 -13.07 10.27
CA LEU A 273 -5.53 -12.71 11.12
C LEU A 273 -5.97 -12.72 12.58
N ARG A 274 -5.01 -12.87 13.48
CA ARG A 274 -5.23 -12.82 14.92
C ARG A 274 -4.27 -11.83 15.54
N ASN A 275 -4.72 -11.09 16.54
CA ASN A 275 -3.90 -10.19 17.35
C ASN A 275 -3.03 -9.27 16.48
N THR A 276 -3.65 -8.60 15.50
CA THR A 276 -2.93 -7.80 14.49
C THR A 276 -3.57 -6.44 14.35
N VAL A 277 -2.72 -5.41 14.27
CA VAL A 277 -3.15 -4.02 14.17
C VAL A 277 -2.33 -3.23 13.15
N PHE A 278 -2.89 -2.10 12.76
CA PHE A 278 -2.21 -0.99 12.11
C PHE A 278 -1.78 0.04 13.15
N LEU A 279 -0.58 0.58 12.98
CA LEU A 279 -0.12 1.74 13.73
C LEU A 279 -0.13 2.97 12.81
N GLU A 280 -0.49 4.12 13.35
CA GLU A 280 -0.49 5.37 12.59
C GLU A 280 0.89 5.71 12.04
N GLY A 281 0.93 6.15 10.78
CA GLY A 281 2.17 6.46 10.06
C GLY A 281 3.04 5.25 9.73
N SER A 282 2.59 4.03 10.02
CA SER A 282 3.37 2.81 9.80
C SER A 282 3.17 2.25 8.39
N HIS A 283 3.95 2.77 7.44
CA HIS A 283 3.97 2.32 6.05
C HIS A 283 5.20 1.48 5.70
N CYS A 284 5.10 0.73 4.61
CA CYS A 284 6.20 -0.10 4.13
C CYS A 284 7.38 0.77 3.64
N GLY A 285 8.60 0.44 4.07
CA GLY A 285 9.82 1.07 3.57
C GLY A 285 10.55 0.19 2.56
N CYS A 286 10.00 0.05 1.35
CA CYS A 286 10.51 -0.88 0.34
C CYS A 286 11.97 -0.64 -0.08
N ALA A 287 12.53 0.55 0.16
CA ALA A 287 13.96 0.80 -0.05
C ALA A 287 14.87 -0.14 0.77
N HIS A 288 14.39 -0.69 1.89
CA HIS A 288 15.13 -1.66 2.71
C HIS A 288 15.26 -3.05 2.05
N ILE A 289 14.51 -3.31 0.98
CA ILE A 289 14.40 -4.66 0.38
C ILE A 289 14.51 -4.64 -1.14
N ALA A 290 14.30 -3.48 -1.78
CA ALA A 290 14.24 -3.31 -3.21
C ALA A 290 14.93 -2.01 -3.63
N PHE A 291 15.75 -2.10 -4.68
CA PHE A 291 16.50 -0.95 -5.22
C PHE A 291 15.53 0.18 -5.61
N GLY A 292 15.75 1.37 -5.04
CA GLY A 292 14.91 2.56 -5.25
C GLY A 292 13.49 2.49 -4.65
N GLY A 293 13.12 1.40 -3.97
CA GLY A 293 11.79 1.22 -3.36
C GLY A 293 10.67 0.90 -4.35
N CYS A 294 9.42 1.17 -3.96
CA CYS A 294 8.22 1.08 -4.80
C CYS A 294 7.21 2.18 -4.43
N SER A 295 6.20 2.39 -5.27
CA SER A 295 5.21 3.46 -5.07
C SER A 295 3.98 3.05 -4.26
N ARG A 296 3.79 1.75 -3.96
CA ARG A 296 2.54 1.19 -3.43
C ARG A 296 2.14 1.72 -2.04
N CYS A 297 3.12 2.03 -1.19
CA CYS A 297 2.92 2.62 0.15
C CYS A 297 1.84 1.88 0.99
N GLU A 298 1.93 0.55 1.05
CA GLU A 298 1.02 -0.26 1.86
C GLU A 298 1.28 -0.07 3.35
N PHE A 299 0.24 -0.31 4.15
CA PHE A 299 0.38 -0.37 5.58
C PHE A 299 1.20 -1.59 6.02
N VAL A 300 1.92 -1.42 7.12
CA VAL A 300 2.62 -2.51 7.81
C VAL A 300 1.74 -3.03 8.94
N TYR A 301 1.69 -4.36 9.06
CA TYR A 301 0.94 -5.02 10.12
C TYR A 301 1.85 -5.30 11.32
N TRP A 302 1.29 -5.13 12.52
CA TRP A 302 1.97 -5.37 13.79
C TRP A 302 1.23 -6.44 14.58
N ARG A 303 1.95 -7.46 15.08
CA ARG A 303 1.40 -8.37 16.07
C ARG A 303 1.32 -7.68 17.42
N GLU A 304 0.25 -7.91 18.17
CA GLU A 304 0.08 -7.34 19.51
C GLU A 304 1.20 -7.77 20.47
N ILE A 305 1.81 -8.96 20.29
CA ILE A 305 2.96 -9.39 21.09
C ILE A 305 4.19 -8.47 20.95
N TRP A 306 4.30 -7.71 19.86
CA TRP A 306 5.38 -6.73 19.62
C TRP A 306 5.08 -5.37 20.24
N LEU A 307 3.92 -5.22 20.88
CA LEU A 307 3.42 -3.98 21.42
C LEU A 307 3.22 -4.11 22.93
N GLN A 308 3.19 -2.97 23.60
CA GLN A 308 2.75 -2.86 24.98
C GLN A 308 1.87 -1.63 25.12
N ARG A 309 0.84 -1.69 25.97
CA ARG A 309 0.01 -0.52 26.25
C ARG A 309 0.88 0.59 26.85
N SER A 310 0.58 1.82 26.47
CA SER A 310 1.27 2.99 27.01
C SER A 310 0.26 4.11 27.26
N CYS A 311 0.49 4.90 28.31
CA CYS A 311 -0.19 6.18 28.45
C CYS A 311 0.23 7.10 27.28
N ARG A 312 -0.67 8.02 26.92
CA ARG A 312 -0.45 9.04 25.89
C ARG A 312 0.93 9.67 26.08
N ALA A 313 1.68 9.84 24.99
CA ALA A 313 2.93 10.58 25.07
C ALA A 313 2.63 12.01 25.57
N GLY A 314 3.31 12.46 26.62
CA GLY A 314 3.47 13.90 26.86
C GLY A 314 4.18 14.53 25.64
N PRO A 315 4.06 15.84 25.42
CA PRO A 315 4.79 16.53 24.36
C PRO A 315 6.28 16.16 24.45
N HIS A 316 6.86 15.89 23.28
CA HIS A 316 8.27 15.52 23.11
C HIS A 316 9.17 16.45 23.94
N GLU A 317 9.97 15.89 24.87
CA GLU A 317 11.13 16.61 25.40
C GLU A 317 12.06 16.89 24.22
N ASP A 318 12.16 18.17 23.87
CA ASP A 318 13.15 18.67 22.93
C ASP A 318 14.54 18.50 23.56
N PRO A 319 15.55 17.91 22.88
CA PRO A 319 16.89 17.76 23.45
C PRO A 319 17.62 19.09 23.71
N SER A 320 16.98 20.23 23.47
CA SER A 320 17.52 21.58 23.61
C SER A 320 17.49 22.14 25.04
N GLU A 321 16.79 21.51 25.99
CA GLU A 321 16.67 22.01 27.39
C GLU A 321 17.50 21.22 28.42
N ARG A 322 18.73 20.83 28.05
CA ARG A 322 19.75 20.41 29.03
C ARG A 322 20.98 21.31 28.93
N THR A 323 20.81 22.56 29.33
CA THR A 323 21.94 23.43 29.72
C THR A 323 21.48 24.49 30.71
N THR A 324 21.56 24.15 31.99
CA THR A 324 21.81 25.09 33.09
C THR A 324 22.68 24.38 34.10
#